data_AF-A0A4U9W2Q7-F1
#
_entry.id   AF-A0A4U9W2Q7-F1
#
_cell.length_a   1.000
_cell.length_b   1.000
_cell.length_c   1.000
_cell.angle_alpha   90.00
_cell.angle_beta   90.00
_cell.angle_gamma   90.00
#
_symmetry.space_group_name_H-M   'P 1'
#
loop_
_entity.id
_entity.type
_entity.pdbx_description
1 polymer ?
#
loop_
_entity_poly.entity_id
_entity_poly.type
_entity_poly.pdbx_seq_one_letter_code
_entity_poly.pdbx_strand_id
1 'polypeptide(L)'
;MGLTGAVLGLPHSWLSREVIAFILVNISLFLMLAVCWLRPQKSALITTLGMVTSLLGIAAILVSAQIYYQMASHPLWHTPLTQLAFLSTALLLGFATLGIYLNCCGLAAPRTVRYGLLVGCLLLLATLVGRYQIAGASAQGIMLWWQLVGSMLVGGVLFAVLSQRTRLVPSMAVIAGVALVSGEIVGRMLFYHNVMGQFPWF
;
A
#
# COMPACT_ATOMS: atom_id res chain seq x y z
N MET A 1 -18.00 -21.44 12.03
CA MET A 1 -17.68 -20.54 13.17
C MET A 1 -17.03 -19.21 12.72
N GLY A 2 -17.37 -18.64 11.56
CA GLY A 2 -16.62 -17.48 11.01
C GLY A 2 -17.25 -16.10 11.27
N LEU A 3 -18.58 -15.97 11.13
CA LEU A 3 -19.27 -14.68 11.21
C LEU A 3 -19.65 -14.26 12.63
N THR A 4 -20.10 -15.19 13.47
CA THR A 4 -20.52 -14.89 14.84
C THR A 4 -19.36 -14.45 15.74
N GLY A 5 -18.18 -15.05 15.60
CA GLY A 5 -16.98 -14.62 16.34
C GLY A 5 -16.47 -13.23 15.94
N ALA A 6 -16.58 -12.87 14.67
CA ALA A 6 -16.17 -11.55 14.17
C ALA A 6 -17.12 -10.42 14.64
N VAL A 7 -18.42 -10.71 14.80
CA VAL A 7 -19.40 -9.74 15.31
C VAL A 7 -19.34 -9.64 16.84
N LEU A 8 -19.13 -10.75 17.55
CA LEU A 8 -19.02 -10.77 19.01
C LEU A 8 -17.67 -10.23 19.53
N GLY A 9 -16.61 -10.28 18.72
CA GLY A 9 -15.25 -9.79 19.05
C GLY A 9 -14.98 -8.32 18.71
N LEU A 10 -15.93 -7.61 18.09
CA LEU A 10 -15.87 -6.18 17.75
C LEU A 10 -15.31 -5.27 18.87
N PRO A 11 -15.72 -5.43 20.15
CA PRO A 11 -15.17 -4.61 21.24
C PRO A 11 -13.74 -5.00 21.65
N HIS A 12 -13.30 -6.24 21.44
CA HIS A 12 -12.10 -6.78 22.11
C HIS A 12 -10.88 -7.08 21.23
N SER A 13 -11.03 -7.32 19.92
CA SER A 13 -9.86 -7.65 19.07
C SER A 13 -9.80 -6.87 17.76
N TRP A 14 -8.62 -6.32 17.46
CA TRP A 14 -8.37 -5.61 16.19
C TRP A 14 -8.41 -6.53 14.99
N LEU A 15 -8.07 -7.80 15.17
CA LEU A 15 -8.23 -8.83 14.15
C LEU A 15 -9.69 -8.92 13.67
N SER A 16 -10.65 -8.85 14.60
CA SER A 16 -12.08 -8.85 14.29
C SER A 16 -12.50 -7.61 13.49
N ARG A 17 -11.95 -6.44 13.84
CA ARG A 17 -12.21 -5.17 13.16
C ARG A 17 -11.61 -5.15 11.75
N GLU A 18 -10.43 -5.74 11.57
CA GLU A 18 -9.77 -5.87 10.27
C GLU A 18 -10.63 -6.70 9.30
N VAL A 19 -11.11 -7.87 9.73
CA VAL A 19 -11.98 -8.72 8.91
C VAL A 19 -13.22 -7.96 8.46
N ILE A 20 -13.88 -7.24 9.37
CA ILE A 20 -15.07 -6.45 9.04
C ILE A 20 -14.73 -5.30 8.09
N ALA A 21 -13.61 -4.60 8.30
CA ALA A 21 -13.18 -3.52 7.43
C ALA A 21 -12.94 -4.02 5.99
N PHE A 22 -12.29 -5.17 5.81
CA PHE A 22 -12.10 -5.76 4.49
C PHE A 22 -13.42 -6.24 3.87
N ILE A 23 -14.35 -6.80 4.64
CA ILE A 23 -15.70 -7.13 4.14
C ILE A 23 -16.39 -5.87 3.60
N LEU A 24 -16.36 -4.76 4.34
CA LEU A 24 -16.97 -3.50 3.92
C LEU A 24 -16.33 -2.94 2.66
N VAL A 25 -14.99 -2.98 2.55
CA VAL A 25 -14.27 -2.58 1.32
C VAL A 25 -14.71 -3.43 0.13
N ASN A 26 -14.80 -4.76 0.29
CA ASN A 26 -15.20 -5.65 -0.80
C ASN A 26 -16.66 -5.43 -1.23
N ILE A 27 -17.58 -5.26 -0.28
CA ILE A 27 -18.98 -4.93 -0.59
C ILE A 27 -19.07 -3.60 -1.35
N SER A 28 -18.36 -2.57 -0.87
CA SER A 28 -18.35 -1.26 -1.50
C SER A 28 -17.78 -1.32 -2.92
N LEU A 29 -16.67 -2.04 -3.12
CA LEU A 29 -16.05 -2.25 -4.43
C LEU A 29 -16.99 -3.02 -5.38
N PHE A 30 -17.66 -4.07 -4.89
CA PHE A 30 -18.62 -4.82 -5.68
C PHE A 30 -19.79 -3.94 -6.13
N LEU A 31 -20.34 -3.11 -5.24
CA LEU A 31 -21.41 -2.17 -5.58
C LEU A 31 -20.93 -1.12 -6.59
N MET A 32 -19.72 -0.59 -6.42
CA MET A 32 -19.13 0.34 -7.37
C MET A 32 -19.00 -0.30 -8.77
N LEU A 33 -18.45 -1.52 -8.85
CA LEU A 33 -18.30 -2.25 -10.10
C LEU A 33 -19.66 -2.57 -10.75
N ALA A 34 -20.64 -3.00 -9.95
CA ALA A 34 -22.00 -3.25 -10.43
C ALA A 34 -22.65 -2.00 -11.02
N VAL A 35 -22.44 -0.82 -10.40
CA VAL A 35 -22.94 0.45 -10.95
C VAL A 35 -22.21 0.84 -12.24
N CYS A 36 -20.89 0.67 -12.30
CA CYS A 36 -20.12 0.91 -13.53
C CYS A 36 -20.65 0.07 -14.70
N TRP A 37 -21.08 -1.15 -14.44
CA TRP A 37 -21.55 -2.06 -15.49
C TRP A 37 -23.02 -1.88 -15.84
N LEU A 38 -23.91 -1.76 -14.85
CA LEU A 38 -25.36 -1.67 -15.05
C LEU A 38 -25.82 -0.25 -15.40
N ARG A 39 -25.11 0.79 -14.94
CA ARG A 39 -25.50 2.20 -15.07
C ARG A 39 -24.31 3.11 -15.37
N PRO A 40 -23.56 2.89 -16.47
CA PRO A 40 -22.36 3.68 -16.80
C PRO A 40 -22.65 5.17 -17.00
N GLN A 41 -23.89 5.53 -17.37
CA GLN A 41 -24.33 6.91 -17.57
C GLN A 41 -24.38 7.73 -16.26
N LYS A 42 -24.50 7.09 -15.08
CA LYS A 42 -24.65 7.78 -13.79
C LYS A 42 -23.30 8.15 -13.17
N SER A 43 -22.57 9.07 -13.80
CA SER A 43 -21.24 9.49 -13.37
C SER A 43 -21.17 9.91 -11.89
N ALA A 44 -22.13 10.70 -11.40
CA ALA A 44 -22.15 11.14 -10.00
C ALA A 44 -22.20 9.98 -8.99
N LEU A 45 -22.99 8.92 -9.28
CA LEU A 45 -23.10 7.76 -8.40
C LEU A 45 -21.79 6.96 -8.38
N ILE A 46 -21.14 6.80 -9.54
CA ILE A 46 -19.85 6.12 -9.66
C ILE A 46 -18.78 6.88 -8.87
N THR A 47 -18.74 8.21 -8.99
CA THR A 47 -17.80 9.06 -8.26
C THR A 47 -18.02 8.98 -6.74
N THR A 48 -19.27 9.09 -6.28
CA THR A 48 -19.58 8.99 -4.84
C THR A 48 -19.21 7.62 -4.28
N LEU A 49 -19.58 6.53 -4.97
CA LEU A 49 -19.23 5.19 -4.54
C LEU A 49 -17.71 5.00 -4.53
N GLY A 50 -17.00 5.48 -5.55
CA GLY A 50 -15.53 5.44 -5.59
C GLY A 50 -14.87 6.19 -4.44
N MET A 51 -15.39 7.37 -4.06
CA MET A 51 -14.92 8.09 -2.87
C MET A 51 -15.16 7.29 -1.59
N VAL A 52 -16.35 6.72 -1.42
CA VAL A 52 -16.68 5.88 -0.26
C VAL A 52 -15.77 4.66 -0.19
N THR A 53 -15.57 3.96 -1.31
CA THR A 53 -14.67 2.79 -1.38
C THR A 53 -13.23 3.17 -1.04
N SER A 54 -12.75 4.33 -1.52
CA SER A 54 -11.41 4.83 -1.19
C SER A 54 -11.26 5.14 0.30
N LEU A 55 -12.24 5.79 0.92
CA LEU A 55 -12.22 6.07 2.36
C LEU A 55 -12.24 4.78 3.20
N LEU A 56 -13.07 3.81 2.82
CA LEU A 56 -13.11 2.49 3.46
C LEU A 56 -11.78 1.74 3.30
N GLY A 57 -11.13 1.85 2.13
CA GLY A 57 -9.82 1.25 1.88
C GLY A 57 -8.73 1.84 2.78
N ILE A 58 -8.70 3.18 2.94
CA ILE A 58 -7.78 3.86 3.86
C ILE A 58 -8.05 3.41 5.30
N ALA A 59 -9.32 3.38 5.71
CA ALA A 59 -9.70 2.92 7.04
C ALA A 59 -9.27 1.46 7.30
N ALA A 60 -9.46 0.57 6.33
CA ALA A 60 -9.04 -0.83 6.44
C ALA A 60 -7.53 -0.98 6.60
N ILE A 61 -6.73 -0.20 5.85
CA ILE A 61 -5.26 -0.17 6.00
C ILE A 61 -4.86 0.29 7.40
N LEU A 62 -5.49 1.36 7.92
CA LEU A 62 -5.20 1.87 9.26
C LEU A 62 -5.60 0.87 10.36
N VAL A 63 -6.74 0.19 10.21
CA VAL A 63 -7.17 -0.87 11.12
C VAL A 63 -6.19 -2.04 11.11
N SER A 64 -5.71 -2.45 9.95
CA SER A 64 -4.68 -3.51 9.82
C SER A 64 -3.36 -3.08 10.46
N ALA A 65 -2.89 -1.85 10.20
CA ALA A 65 -1.68 -1.32 10.81
C ALA A 65 -1.78 -1.21 12.35
N GLN A 66 -2.99 -1.00 12.89
CA GLN A 66 -3.22 -0.90 14.32
C GLN A 66 -2.92 -2.20 15.07
N ILE A 67 -3.06 -3.37 14.43
CA ILE A 67 -2.71 -4.67 15.02
C ILE A 67 -1.25 -4.68 15.44
N TYR A 68 -0.36 -4.15 14.60
CA TYR A 68 1.06 -4.04 14.88
C TYR A 68 1.36 -2.93 15.89
N TYR A 69 0.69 -1.79 15.77
CA TYR A 69 0.87 -0.68 16.71
C TYR A 69 0.55 -1.10 18.14
N GLN A 70 -0.40 -2.00 18.38
CA GLN A 70 -0.75 -2.43 19.73
C GLN A 70 0.29 -3.34 20.41
N MET A 71 1.27 -3.87 19.68
CA MET A 71 2.32 -4.72 20.24
C MET A 71 3.40 -3.87 20.95
N ALA A 72 3.08 -3.41 22.16
CA ALA A 72 3.96 -2.58 22.99
C ALA A 72 5.31 -3.24 23.33
N SER A 73 5.39 -4.58 23.27
CA SER A 73 6.63 -5.34 23.46
C SER A 73 7.68 -5.09 22.35
N HIS A 74 7.28 -4.52 21.21
CA HIS A 74 8.15 -4.29 20.07
C HIS A 74 8.15 -2.78 19.70
N PRO A 75 9.12 -2.01 20.22
CA PRO A 75 9.19 -0.55 20.01
C PRO A 75 9.21 -0.14 18.54
N LEU A 76 9.79 -0.96 17.66
CA LEU A 76 9.83 -0.73 16.21
C LEU A 76 8.46 -0.81 15.55
N TRP A 77 7.53 -1.57 16.12
CA TRP A 77 6.16 -1.72 15.62
C TRP A 77 5.21 -0.73 16.30
N HIS A 78 5.47 -0.40 17.57
CA HIS A 78 4.74 0.60 18.36
C HIS A 78 5.10 2.05 18.00
N THR A 79 5.01 2.41 16.72
CA THR A 79 5.21 3.78 16.26
C THR A 79 4.17 4.20 15.22
N PRO A 80 3.85 5.51 15.13
CA PRO A 80 2.98 6.01 14.06
C PRO A 80 3.59 5.79 12.66
N LEU A 81 4.91 5.57 12.57
CA LEU A 81 5.58 5.23 11.33
C LEU A 81 5.11 3.89 10.74
N THR A 82 4.61 2.97 11.57
CA THR A 82 4.00 1.72 11.09
C THR A 82 2.76 2.04 10.25
N GLN A 83 1.84 2.86 10.74
CA GLN A 83 0.64 3.23 10.00
C GLN A 83 0.98 3.95 8.69
N LEU A 84 1.92 4.90 8.75
CA LEU A 84 2.39 5.62 7.58
C LEU A 84 3.06 4.70 6.55
N ALA A 85 3.85 3.71 6.99
CA ALA A 85 4.52 2.77 6.10
C ALA A 85 3.54 1.86 5.37
N PHE A 86 2.44 1.43 6.00
CA PHE A 86 1.38 0.65 5.34
C PHE A 86 0.62 1.51 4.33
N LEU A 87 0.30 2.75 4.70
CA LEU A 87 -0.38 3.69 3.81
C LEU A 87 0.49 4.07 2.60
N SER A 88 1.79 4.33 2.80
CA SER A 88 2.71 4.71 1.73
C SER A 88 2.90 3.59 0.70
N THR A 89 3.00 2.33 1.12
CA THR A 89 3.03 1.17 0.22
C THR A 89 1.76 1.09 -0.62
N ALA A 90 0.59 1.25 -0.01
CA ALA A 90 -0.68 1.20 -0.72
C ALA A 90 -0.81 2.34 -1.75
N LEU A 91 -0.39 3.55 -1.39
CA LEU A 91 -0.35 4.69 -2.31
C LEU A 91 0.63 4.46 -3.46
N LEU A 92 1.86 4.03 -3.16
CA LEU A 92 2.91 3.76 -4.14
C LEU A 92 2.44 2.72 -5.17
N LEU A 93 2.03 1.53 -4.70
CA LEU A 93 1.59 0.44 -5.57
C LEU A 93 0.29 0.78 -6.30
N GLY A 94 -0.66 1.44 -5.64
CA GLY A 94 -1.94 1.84 -6.24
C GLY A 94 -1.75 2.81 -7.41
N PHE A 95 -1.03 3.92 -7.18
CA PHE A 95 -0.77 4.91 -8.24
C PHE A 95 0.19 4.38 -9.31
N ALA A 96 1.18 3.55 -8.95
CA ALA A 96 2.05 2.91 -9.92
C ALA A 96 1.27 1.99 -10.86
N THR A 97 0.38 1.14 -10.32
CA THR A 97 -0.44 0.21 -11.11
C THR A 97 -1.35 0.98 -12.07
N LEU A 98 -2.03 2.02 -11.58
CA LEU A 98 -2.88 2.86 -12.42
C LEU A 98 -2.06 3.60 -13.50
N GLY A 99 -0.88 4.11 -13.15
CA GLY A 99 0.03 4.78 -14.08
C GLY A 99 0.53 3.85 -15.19
N ILE A 100 0.95 2.64 -14.84
CA ILE A 100 1.37 1.59 -15.78
C ILE A 100 0.20 1.22 -16.69
N TYR A 101 -0.98 0.95 -16.13
CA TYR A 101 -2.17 0.58 -16.90
C TYR A 101 -2.54 1.65 -17.94
N LEU A 102 -2.64 2.92 -17.52
CA LEU A 102 -2.94 4.04 -18.42
C LEU A 102 -1.90 4.17 -19.53
N ASN A 103 -0.61 4.03 -19.18
CA ASN A 103 0.47 4.11 -20.16
C ASN A 103 0.42 2.98 -21.19
N CYS A 104 0.15 1.74 -20.75
CA CYS A 104 -0.04 0.58 -21.63
C CYS A 104 -1.24 0.74 -22.56
N CYS A 105 -2.32 1.38 -22.10
CA CYS A 105 -3.47 1.74 -22.95
C CYS A 105 -3.19 2.92 -23.89
N GLY A 106 -1.99 3.50 -23.87
CA GLY A 106 -1.62 4.67 -24.66
C GLY A 106 -2.26 5.97 -24.17
N LEU A 107 -2.84 5.98 -22.97
CA LEU A 107 -3.46 7.14 -22.34
C LEU A 107 -2.42 7.92 -21.53
N ALA A 108 -2.51 9.25 -21.59
CA ALA A 108 -1.64 10.10 -20.78
C ALA A 108 -2.05 10.03 -19.30
N ALA A 109 -1.09 9.68 -18.42
CA ALA A 109 -1.35 9.65 -16.99
C ALA A 109 -1.74 11.05 -16.47
N PRO A 110 -2.90 11.19 -15.80
CA PRO A 110 -3.33 12.47 -15.26
C PRO A 110 -2.36 12.95 -14.18
N ARG A 111 -2.35 14.26 -13.94
CA ARG A 111 -1.46 14.88 -12.93
C ARG A 111 -1.65 14.24 -11.56
N THR A 112 -2.89 13.94 -11.16
CA THR A 112 -3.23 13.30 -9.89
C THR A 112 -2.52 11.96 -9.69
N VAL A 113 -2.42 11.13 -10.73
CA VAL A 113 -1.75 9.83 -10.64
C VAL A 113 -0.24 9.99 -10.51
N ARG A 114 0.35 10.91 -11.28
CA ARG A 114 1.79 11.20 -11.21
C ARG A 114 2.20 11.76 -9.85
N TYR A 115 1.50 12.77 -9.37
CA TYR A 115 1.80 13.34 -8.06
C TYR A 115 1.45 12.36 -6.92
N GLY A 116 0.41 11.54 -7.07
CA GLY A 116 0.09 10.47 -6.12
C GLY A 116 1.23 9.45 -6.01
N LEU A 117 1.81 9.03 -7.14
CA LEU A 117 3.00 8.17 -7.17
C LEU A 117 4.19 8.82 -6.45
N LEU A 118 4.48 10.08 -6.76
CA LEU A 118 5.57 10.82 -6.13
C LEU A 118 5.38 10.95 -4.62
N VAL A 119 4.17 11.28 -4.17
CA VAL A 119 3.81 11.36 -2.75
C VAL A 119 3.96 10.00 -2.08
N GLY A 120 3.55 8.90 -2.73
CA GLY A 120 3.77 7.54 -2.25
C GLY A 120 5.26 7.22 -2.06
N CYS A 121 6.10 7.55 -3.05
CA CYS A 121 7.56 7.40 -2.96
C CYS A 121 8.15 8.21 -1.79
N LEU A 122 7.82 9.50 -1.71
CA LEU A 122 8.37 10.39 -0.68
C LEU A 122 7.93 9.99 0.72
N LEU A 123 6.67 9.60 0.90
CA LEU A 123 6.17 9.08 2.18
C LEU A 123 6.88 7.78 2.56
N LEU A 124 7.08 6.87 1.61
CA LEU A 124 7.78 5.62 1.90
C LEU A 124 9.25 5.90 2.29
N LEU A 125 9.93 6.81 1.59
CA LEU A 125 11.27 7.25 1.97
C LEU A 125 11.30 7.87 3.38
N ALA A 126 10.37 8.77 3.68
CA ALA A 126 10.27 9.42 5.00
C ALA A 126 10.03 8.39 6.11
N THR A 127 9.18 7.39 5.87
CA THR A 127 8.94 6.31 6.83
C THR A 127 10.16 5.42 7.01
N LEU A 128 10.91 5.10 5.95
CA LEU A 128 12.16 4.35 6.05
C LEU A 128 13.19 5.12 6.88
N VAL A 129 13.43 6.39 6.57
CA VAL A 129 14.36 7.25 7.31
C VAL A 129 13.96 7.34 8.78
N GLY A 130 12.69 7.61 9.07
CA GLY A 130 12.19 7.68 10.44
C GLY A 130 12.35 6.37 11.21
N ARG A 131 12.13 5.22 10.56
CA ARG A 131 12.23 3.91 11.22
C ARG A 131 13.67 3.55 11.57
N TYR A 132 14.64 3.92 10.73
CA TYR A 132 16.05 3.69 11.01
C TYR A 132 16.66 4.64 12.05
N GLN A 133 15.91 5.65 12.50
CA GLN A 133 16.29 6.47 13.66
C GLN A 133 15.89 5.81 15.00
N ILE A 134 15.06 4.76 14.98
CA ILE A 134 14.63 4.06 16.18
C ILE A 134 15.70 3.05 16.60
N ALA A 135 16.01 3.02 17.89
CA ALA A 135 16.96 2.06 18.46
C ALA A 135 16.54 0.61 18.17
N GLY A 136 17.50 -0.22 17.74
CA GLY A 136 17.28 -1.63 17.39
C GLY A 136 16.96 -1.88 15.91
N ALA A 137 16.84 -0.84 15.07
CA ALA A 137 16.73 -1.01 13.62
C ALA A 137 18.10 -1.26 12.98
N SER A 138 18.25 -2.39 12.28
CA SER A 138 19.47 -2.70 11.51
C SER A 138 19.31 -2.28 10.06
N ALA A 139 20.11 -1.30 9.62
CA ALA A 139 20.16 -0.85 8.22
C ALA A 139 21.11 -1.70 7.35
N GLN A 140 21.76 -2.70 7.92
CA GLN A 140 22.70 -3.54 7.20
C GLN A 140 21.97 -4.71 6.56
N GLY A 141 21.94 -4.76 5.23
CA GLY A 141 21.40 -5.91 4.53
C GLY A 141 21.09 -5.64 3.06
N ILE A 142 21.26 -6.68 2.25
CA ILE A 142 20.89 -6.67 0.83
C ILE A 142 19.40 -6.37 0.61
N MET A 143 18.57 -6.72 1.58
CA MET A 143 17.13 -6.46 1.56
C MET A 143 16.81 -4.96 1.54
N LEU A 144 17.53 -4.13 2.31
CA LEU A 144 17.30 -2.67 2.32
C LEU A 144 17.64 -2.08 0.94
N TRP A 145 18.78 -2.50 0.38
CA TRP A 145 19.19 -2.07 -0.95
C TRP A 145 18.18 -2.48 -2.02
N TRP A 146 17.64 -3.70 -1.94
CA TRP A 146 16.59 -4.13 -2.85
C TRP A 146 15.30 -3.31 -2.69
N GLN A 147 14.88 -2.97 -1.47
CA GLN A 147 13.73 -2.10 -1.27
C GLN A 147 13.96 -0.70 -1.87
N LEU A 148 15.15 -0.12 -1.68
CA LEU A 148 15.49 1.17 -2.27
C LEU A 148 15.48 1.12 -3.80
N VAL A 149 16.03 0.07 -4.41
CA VAL A 149 16.03 -0.08 -5.87
C VAL A 149 14.61 -0.40 -6.39
N GLY A 150 14.01 -1.48 -5.91
CA GLY A 150 12.73 -2.00 -6.38
C GLY A 150 11.57 -1.04 -6.15
N SER A 151 11.59 -0.28 -5.06
CA SER A 151 10.51 0.67 -4.74
C SER A 151 10.86 2.12 -5.08
N MET A 152 11.95 2.66 -4.53
CA MET A 152 12.26 4.10 -4.69
C MET A 152 12.77 4.43 -6.09
N LEU A 153 13.78 3.70 -6.56
CA LEU A 153 14.39 3.97 -7.87
C LEU A 153 13.38 3.68 -8.98
N VAL A 154 12.75 2.49 -8.98
CA VAL A 154 11.74 2.16 -10.00
C VAL A 154 10.54 3.10 -9.92
N GLY A 155 10.06 3.46 -8.72
CA GLY A 155 8.98 4.44 -8.56
C GLY A 155 9.35 5.83 -9.11
N GLY A 156 10.58 6.29 -8.88
CA GLY A 156 11.10 7.54 -9.43
C GLY A 156 11.26 7.51 -10.96
N VAL A 157 11.79 6.41 -11.51
CA VAL A 157 11.86 6.19 -12.97
C VAL A 157 10.47 6.19 -13.57
N LEU A 158 9.51 5.49 -12.95
CA LEU A 158 8.13 5.45 -13.41
C LEU A 158 7.50 6.86 -13.39
N PHE A 159 7.74 7.65 -12.34
CA PHE A 159 7.30 9.04 -12.29
C PHE A 159 7.90 9.89 -13.43
N ALA A 160 9.19 9.74 -13.72
CA ALA A 160 9.86 10.45 -14.81
C ALA A 160 9.28 10.06 -16.18
N VAL A 161 9.13 8.76 -16.45
CA VAL A 161 8.55 8.22 -17.68
C VAL A 161 7.13 8.72 -17.90
N LEU A 162 6.29 8.66 -16.86
CA LEU A 162 4.91 9.14 -16.93
C LEU A 162 4.86 10.66 -17.11
N SER A 163 5.83 11.41 -16.59
CA SER A 163 5.91 12.87 -16.73
C SER A 163 6.37 13.30 -18.11
N GLN A 164 7.31 12.57 -18.72
CA GLN A 164 7.80 12.79 -20.09
C GLN A 164 6.85 12.27 -21.17
N ARG A 165 5.75 11.60 -20.76
CA ARG A 165 4.76 10.96 -21.66
C ARG A 165 5.37 9.94 -22.62
N THR A 166 6.51 9.38 -22.26
CA THR A 166 7.12 8.24 -22.95
C THR A 166 6.25 7.00 -22.78
N ARG A 167 6.01 6.28 -23.87
CA ARG A 167 5.30 5.00 -23.83
C ARG A 167 6.24 3.90 -23.31
N LEU A 168 5.76 3.16 -22.32
CA LEU A 168 6.40 1.95 -21.82
C LEU A 168 6.12 0.82 -22.80
N VAL A 169 7.19 0.09 -23.12
CA VAL A 169 7.04 -1.22 -23.75
C VAL A 169 6.38 -2.17 -22.73
N PRO A 170 5.44 -3.05 -23.13
CA PRO A 170 4.73 -3.92 -22.19
C PRO A 170 5.66 -4.77 -21.29
N SER A 171 6.81 -5.21 -21.82
CA SER A 171 7.82 -5.92 -21.03
C SER A 171 8.40 -5.05 -19.91
N MET A 172 8.73 -3.79 -20.20
CA MET A 172 9.22 -2.83 -19.21
C MET A 172 8.15 -2.53 -18.14
N ALA A 173 6.88 -2.44 -18.54
CA ALA A 173 5.77 -2.25 -17.61
C ALA A 173 5.63 -3.43 -16.63
N VAL A 174 5.74 -4.67 -17.12
CA VAL A 174 5.72 -5.87 -16.26
C VAL A 174 6.95 -5.88 -15.34
N ILE A 175 8.14 -5.61 -15.86
CA ILE A 175 9.38 -5.56 -15.05
C ILE A 175 9.25 -4.51 -13.95
N ALA A 176 8.76 -3.31 -14.27
CA ALA A 176 8.56 -2.25 -13.29
C ALA A 176 7.53 -2.65 -12.21
N GLY A 177 6.42 -3.27 -12.62
CA GLY A 177 5.41 -3.77 -11.69
C GLY A 177 5.95 -4.86 -10.75
N VAL A 178 6.67 -5.86 -11.29
CA VAL A 178 7.28 -6.93 -10.50
C VAL A 178 8.35 -6.37 -9.56
N ALA A 179 9.20 -5.46 -10.05
CA ALA A 179 10.23 -4.82 -9.23
C ALA A 179 9.62 -4.04 -8.05
N LEU A 180 8.58 -3.24 -8.30
CA LEU A 180 7.84 -2.51 -7.25
C LEU A 180 7.23 -3.46 -6.21
N VAL A 181 6.50 -4.48 -6.66
CA VAL A 181 5.88 -5.44 -5.74
C VAL A 181 6.94 -6.19 -4.93
N SER A 182 8.03 -6.63 -5.57
CA SER A 182 9.12 -7.32 -4.89
C SER A 182 9.83 -6.42 -3.88
N GLY A 183 10.05 -5.13 -4.20
CA GLY A 183 10.63 -4.15 -3.30
C GLY A 183 9.78 -3.96 -2.05
N GLU A 184 8.46 -3.85 -2.21
CA GLU A 184 7.52 -3.72 -1.09
C GLU A 184 7.42 -5.00 -0.25
N ILE A 185 7.44 -6.18 -0.88
CA ILE A 185 7.49 -7.47 -0.16
C ILE A 185 8.77 -7.56 0.69
N VAL A 186 9.92 -7.22 0.12
CA VAL A 186 11.19 -7.20 0.86
C VAL A 186 11.17 -6.15 1.97
N GLY A 187 10.52 -5.00 1.76
CA GLY A 187 10.28 -4.02 2.81
C GLY A 187 9.44 -4.55 3.97
N ARG A 188 8.46 -5.41 3.69
CA ARG A 188 7.70 -6.12 4.73
C ARG A 188 8.54 -7.20 5.43
N MET A 189 9.37 -7.92 4.69
CA MET A 189 10.31 -8.87 5.29
C MET A 189 11.29 -8.16 6.23
N LEU A 190 11.83 -7.00 5.85
CA LEU A 190 12.65 -6.14 6.73
C LEU A 190 11.89 -5.69 7.97
N PHE A 191 10.61 -5.31 7.82
CA PHE A 191 9.78 -4.92 8.96
C PHE A 191 9.69 -6.03 10.01
N TYR A 192 9.54 -7.29 9.58
CA TYR A 192 9.50 -8.44 10.48
C TYR A 192 10.89 -8.84 10.99
N HIS A 193 11.89 -8.88 10.11
CA HIS A 193 13.24 -9.31 10.44
C HIS A 193 13.90 -8.41 11.50
N ASN A 194 13.69 -7.09 11.45
CA ASN A 194 14.23 -6.18 12.47
C ASN A 194 13.69 -6.44 13.88
N VAL A 195 12.59 -7.18 14.03
CA VAL A 195 12.02 -7.57 15.33
C VAL A 195 12.26 -9.04 15.61
N MET A 196 11.96 -9.93 14.67
CA MET A 196 12.05 -11.38 14.88
C MET A 196 13.47 -11.93 14.74
N GLY A 197 14.33 -11.30 13.93
CA GLY A 197 15.72 -11.72 13.73
C GLY A 197 16.63 -11.47 14.92
N GLN A 198 16.13 -10.81 15.97
CA GLN A 198 16.84 -10.66 17.24
C GLN A 198 16.69 -11.90 18.14
N PHE A 199 15.82 -12.86 17.78
CA PHE A 199 15.59 -14.06 18.55
C PHE A 199 16.30 -15.28 17.91
N PRO A 200 16.93 -16.15 18.71
CA PRO A 200 17.84 -17.20 18.21
C PRO A 200 17.16 -18.37 17.46
N TRP A 201 15.84 -18.36 17.33
CA TRP A 201 15.07 -19.39 16.61
C TRP A 201 14.61 -18.93 15.21
N PHE A 202 15.16 -17.83 14.70
CA PHE A 202 14.89 -17.27 13.36
C PHE A 202 16.18 -17.05 12.56
#